data_AF-A0A924B596-F1
#
_entry.id   AF-A0A924B596-F1
#
_cell.length_a   1.000
_cell.length_b   1.000
_cell.length_c   1.000
_cell.angle_alpha   90.00
_cell.angle_beta   90.00
_cell.angle_gamma   90.00
#
_symmetry.space_group_name_H-M   'P 1'
#
loop_
_entity.id
_entity.type
_entity.pdbx_description
1 polymer ?
#
loop_
_entity_poly.entity_id
_entity_poly.type
_entity_poly.pdbx_seq_one_letter_code
_entity_poly.pdbx_strand_id
1 'polypeptide(L)'
;MTSNNQSGNQVKRGSSRGFASMDPQRQREIASEGGRAAHERGTAHEFTSEEAREAGRKGGQARAENRSARQRASASQVSGEISSDAGSNRGNASDR
;
A
#
# COMPACT_ATOMS: atom_id res chain seq x y z
N MET A 1 44.69 -39.61 -14.80
CA MET A 1 43.84 -38.40 -14.66
C MET A 1 42.41 -38.85 -14.37
N THR A 2 42.01 -38.93 -13.10
CA THR A 2 40.61 -39.20 -12.73
C THR A 2 40.13 -38.05 -11.86
N SER A 3 39.42 -37.09 -12.47
CA SER A 3 38.88 -35.94 -11.76
C SER A 3 37.62 -36.33 -11.01
N ASN A 4 37.68 -36.30 -9.69
CA ASN A 4 36.58 -36.58 -8.78
C ASN A 4 35.75 -35.29 -8.60
N ASN A 5 34.54 -35.25 -9.17
CA ASN A 5 33.67 -34.08 -9.13
C ASN A 5 32.72 -34.16 -7.92
N GLN A 6 33.24 -33.87 -6.73
CA GLN A 6 32.41 -33.56 -5.55
C GLN A 6 32.02 -32.09 -5.58
N SER A 7 30.99 -31.75 -6.38
CA SER A 7 30.26 -30.48 -6.20
C SER A 7 29.14 -30.69 -5.18
N GLY A 8 29.53 -30.92 -3.93
CA GLY A 8 28.66 -30.70 -2.78
C GLY A 8 28.54 -29.20 -2.54
N ASN A 9 27.78 -28.49 -3.39
CA ASN A 9 27.58 -27.06 -3.24
C ASN A 9 26.16 -26.74 -2.77
N GLN A 10 26.05 -26.68 -1.45
CA GLN A 10 25.19 -25.77 -0.70
C GLN A 10 23.67 -25.98 -0.78
N VAL A 11 23.22 -26.97 -0.01
CA VAL A 11 21.93 -26.88 0.69
C VAL A 11 22.01 -25.71 1.67
N LYS A 12 21.70 -24.48 1.21
CA LYS A 12 21.54 -23.31 2.09
C LYS A 12 20.44 -23.65 3.10
N ARG A 13 20.89 -23.82 4.35
CA ARG A 13 20.08 -24.18 5.50
C ARG A 13 19.24 -22.98 5.92
N GLY A 14 18.00 -23.02 5.48
CA GLY A 14 16.97 -22.04 5.75
C GLY A 14 15.88 -22.37 4.75
N SER A 15 15.26 -23.54 4.94
CA SER A 15 14.25 -23.98 4.00
C SER A 15 13.20 -22.88 3.93
N SER A 16 12.93 -22.36 2.74
CA SER A 16 11.88 -21.39 2.41
C SER A 16 10.50 -22.01 2.72
N ARG A 17 10.26 -22.31 3.99
CA ARG A 17 9.08 -22.95 4.55
C ARG A 17 8.30 -21.88 5.28
N GLY A 18 6.99 -21.98 5.15
CA GLY A 18 6.06 -21.07 5.80
C GLY A 18 5.38 -20.14 4.81
N PHE A 19 4.33 -19.51 5.30
CA PHE A 19 3.37 -18.77 4.50
C PHE A 19 4.01 -17.61 3.71
N ALA A 20 5.02 -16.95 4.29
CA ALA A 20 5.73 -15.82 3.68
C ALA A 20 6.74 -16.25 2.61
N SER A 21 7.12 -17.53 2.57
CA SER A 21 8.07 -18.07 1.59
C SER A 21 7.39 -18.69 0.37
N MET A 22 6.05 -18.76 0.35
CA MET A 22 5.27 -19.31 -0.76
C MET A 22 5.13 -18.30 -1.90
N ASP A 23 4.69 -18.79 -3.06
CA ASP A 23 4.29 -17.94 -4.17
C ASP A 23 3.12 -17.00 -3.76
N PRO A 24 3.13 -15.71 -4.17
CA PRO A 24 2.09 -14.74 -3.80
C PRO A 24 0.67 -15.12 -4.25
N GLN A 25 0.51 -15.82 -5.37
CA GLN A 25 -0.81 -16.28 -5.82
C GLN A 25 -1.33 -17.36 -4.88
N ARG A 26 -0.49 -18.34 -4.57
CA ARG A 26 -0.82 -19.40 -3.62
C ARG A 26 -1.11 -18.86 -2.22
N GLN A 27 -0.37 -17.86 -1.78
CA GLN A 27 -0.61 -17.18 -0.50
C GLN A 27 -2.00 -16.53 -0.47
N ARG A 28 -2.39 -15.86 -1.55
CA ARG A 28 -3.70 -15.23 -1.71
C ARG A 28 -4.83 -16.26 -1.72
N GLU A 29 -4.64 -17.37 -2.43
CA GLU A 29 -5.61 -18.47 -2.47
C GLU A 29 -5.85 -19.03 -1.07
N ILE A 30 -4.79 -19.39 -0.35
CA ILE A 30 -4.90 -19.94 1.00
C ILE A 30 -5.51 -18.92 1.97
N ALA A 31 -5.13 -17.64 1.88
CA ALA A 31 -5.75 -16.59 2.70
C ALA A 31 -7.24 -16.42 2.39
N SER A 32 -7.62 -16.48 1.11
CA SER A 32 -9.02 -16.37 0.67
C SER A 32 -9.84 -17.57 1.13
N GLU A 33 -9.29 -18.77 1.03
CA GLU A 33 -9.91 -20.02 1.49
C GLU A 33 -10.07 -20.04 3.00
N GLY A 34 -9.06 -19.59 3.76
CA GLY A 34 -9.13 -19.48 5.22
C GLY A 34 -10.23 -18.51 5.68
N GLY A 35 -10.40 -17.38 4.99
CA GLY A 35 -11.50 -16.45 5.28
C GLY A 35 -12.89 -17.05 4.99
N ARG A 36 -13.04 -17.75 3.87
CA ARG A 36 -14.30 -18.43 3.51
C ARG A 36 -14.63 -19.55 4.51
N ALA A 37 -13.65 -20.39 4.82
CA ALA A 37 -13.82 -21.48 5.77
C ALA A 37 -14.19 -20.97 7.18
N ALA A 38 -13.65 -19.83 7.62
CA ALA A 38 -13.99 -19.24 8.91
C ALA A 38 -15.46 -18.75 8.96
N HIS A 39 -15.97 -18.21 7.85
CA HIS A 39 -17.38 -17.86 7.68
C HIS A 39 -18.28 -19.09 7.62
N GLU A 40 -17.93 -20.09 6.79
CA GLU A 40 -18.69 -21.33 6.66
C GLU A 40 -18.78 -22.11 7.98
N ARG A 41 -17.73 -22.08 8.79
CA ARG A 41 -17.67 -22.76 10.10
C ARG A 41 -18.35 -21.97 11.24
N GLY A 42 -18.88 -20.78 10.98
CA GLY A 42 -19.55 -19.95 11.99
C GLY A 42 -18.63 -19.45 13.11
N THR A 43 -17.31 -19.56 12.95
CA THR A 43 -16.32 -19.03 13.89
C THR A 43 -16.05 -17.53 13.68
N ALA A 44 -16.40 -17.02 12.50
CA ALA A 44 -16.33 -15.60 12.19
C ALA A 44 -17.61 -14.89 12.68
N HIS A 45 -17.46 -13.64 13.11
CA HIS A 45 -18.60 -12.75 13.35
C HIS A 45 -19.36 -12.54 12.03
N GLU A 46 -20.65 -12.86 12.02
CA GLU A 46 -21.50 -12.63 10.86
C GLU A 46 -21.87 -11.15 10.81
N PHE A 47 -21.24 -10.40 9.91
CA PHE A 47 -21.61 -9.01 9.68
C PHE A 47 -23.02 -8.97 9.12
N THR A 48 -23.95 -8.47 9.92
CA THR A 48 -25.28 -8.12 9.44
C THR A 48 -25.16 -6.99 8.41
N SER A 49 -26.11 -6.91 7.48
CA SER A 49 -26.12 -5.82 6.48
C SER A 49 -26.20 -4.43 7.12
N GLU A 50 -26.79 -4.34 8.31
CA GLU A 50 -26.85 -3.10 9.10
C GLU A 50 -25.47 -2.72 9.68
N GLU A 51 -24.77 -3.68 10.29
CA GLU A 51 -23.44 -3.46 10.85
C GLU A 51 -22.42 -3.10 9.77
N ALA A 52 -22.49 -3.74 8.60
CA ALA A 52 -21.65 -3.39 7.45
C ALA A 52 -21.91 -1.94 6.97
N ARG A 53 -23.17 -1.49 6.95
CA ARG A 53 -23.52 -0.11 6.61
C ARG A 53 -23.01 0.87 7.66
N GLU A 54 -23.12 0.55 8.94
CA GLU A 54 -22.66 1.41 10.02
C GLU A 54 -21.14 1.55 10.02
N ALA A 55 -20.41 0.44 9.88
CA ALA A 55 -18.96 0.43 9.74
C ALA A 55 -18.52 1.21 8.49
N GLY A 56 -19.20 1.02 7.36
CA GLY A 56 -18.98 1.78 6.13
C GLY A 56 -19.20 3.28 6.31
N ARG A 57 -20.31 3.67 6.97
CA ARG A 57 -20.63 5.07 7.30
C ARG A 57 -19.55 5.70 8.16
N LYS A 58 -19.12 5.01 9.23
CA LYS A 58 -18.07 5.48 10.15
C LYS A 58 -16.73 5.64 9.43
N GLY A 59 -16.36 4.68 8.59
CA GLY A 59 -15.14 4.77 7.76
C GLY A 59 -15.21 5.93 6.76
N GLY A 60 -16.38 6.16 6.15
CA GLY A 60 -16.63 7.29 5.25
C GLY A 60 -16.49 8.65 5.95
N GLN A 61 -17.04 8.77 7.17
CA GLN A 61 -16.94 9.98 8.00
C GLN A 61 -15.48 10.29 8.36
N ALA A 62 -14.72 9.31 8.85
CA ALA A 62 -13.31 9.50 9.18
C ALA A 62 -12.47 9.96 7.96
N ARG A 63 -12.77 9.42 6.77
CA ARG A 63 -12.14 9.85 5.51
C ARG A 63 -12.57 11.25 5.09
N ALA A 64 -13.82 11.61 5.32
CA ALA A 64 -14.34 12.95 5.02
C ALA A 64 -13.72 14.00 5.95
N GLU A 65 -13.64 13.74 7.24
CA GLU A 65 -12.99 14.63 8.23
C GLU A 65 -11.53 14.89 7.88
N ASN A 66 -10.77 13.85 7.55
CA ASN A 66 -9.38 13.99 7.15
C ASN A 66 -9.23 14.80 5.84
N ARG A 67 -10.14 14.61 4.87
CA ARG A 67 -10.17 15.43 3.64
C ARG A 67 -10.50 16.89 3.94
N SER A 68 -11.48 17.17 4.78
CA SER A 68 -11.85 18.53 5.18
C SER A 68 -10.71 19.23 5.93
N ALA A 69 -10.02 18.52 6.83
CA ALA A 69 -8.85 19.04 7.53
C ALA A 69 -7.70 19.37 6.56
N ARG A 70 -7.42 18.47 5.60
CA ARG A 70 -6.42 18.70 4.54
C ARG A 70 -6.80 19.84 3.61
N GLN A 71 -8.08 19.96 3.22
CA GLN A 71 -8.56 21.05 2.38
C GLN A 71 -8.44 22.41 3.07
N ARG A 72 -8.73 22.48 4.37
CA ARG A 72 -8.52 23.71 5.16
C ARG A 72 -7.04 24.09 5.25
N ALA A 73 -6.16 23.10 5.42
CA ALA A 73 -4.71 23.33 5.45
C ALA A 73 -4.15 23.72 4.07
N SER A 74 -4.63 23.13 2.97
CA SER A 74 -4.19 23.48 1.62
C SER A 74 -4.74 24.82 1.16
N ALA A 75 -5.96 25.19 1.58
CA ALA A 75 -6.53 26.51 1.29
C ALA A 75 -5.75 27.65 1.97
N SER A 76 -5.13 27.39 3.13
CA SER A 76 -4.26 28.39 3.78
C SER A 76 -2.88 28.49 3.12
N GLN A 77 -2.39 27.45 2.44
CA GLN A 77 -1.10 27.49 1.71
C GLN A 77 -1.22 28.24 0.38
N VAL A 78 -2.32 28.07 -0.37
CA VAL A 78 -2.54 28.77 -1.66
C VAL A 78 -2.67 30.29 -1.49
N SER A 79 -3.10 30.77 -0.32
CA SER A 79 -3.18 32.20 -0.02
C SER A 79 -1.83 32.86 0.32
N GLY A 80 -0.76 32.08 0.54
CA GLY A 80 0.55 32.58 0.98
C GLY A 80 1.62 32.69 -0.11
N GLU A 81 1.38 32.16 -1.32
CA GLU A 81 2.41 31.96 -2.34
C GLU A 81 2.22 32.81 -3.62
N ILE A 82 1.56 33.97 -3.55
CA ILE A 82 1.42 34.90 -4.71
C ILE A 82 2.33 36.14 -4.54
N SER A 83 3.40 36.06 -3.74
CA SER A 83 4.25 37.24 -3.48
C SER A 83 5.74 36.93 -3.42
N SER A 84 6.30 36.37 -4.50
CA SER A 84 7.74 36.52 -4.81
C SER A 84 8.11 35.84 -6.13
N ASP A 85 7.82 36.48 -7.26
CA ASP A 85 8.68 36.37 -8.45
C ASP A 85 9.00 37.78 -8.97
N ALA A 86 9.81 38.47 -8.17
CA ALA A 86 10.69 39.52 -8.68
C ALA A 86 11.95 38.81 -9.21
N GLY A 87 11.96 38.51 -10.51
CA GLY A 87 12.90 37.51 -11.07
C GLY A 87 13.42 37.79 -12.47
N SER A 88 13.83 39.02 -12.77
CA SER A 88 14.91 39.33 -13.74
C SER A 88 14.79 38.81 -15.19
N ASN A 89 14.04 39.52 -16.06
CA ASN A 89 14.28 39.45 -17.51
C ASN A 89 15.51 40.30 -17.88
N ARG A 90 16.72 39.82 -17.56
CA ARG A 90 17.96 40.38 -18.12
C ARG A 90 18.30 39.67 -19.42
N GLY A 91 17.97 40.37 -20.51
CA GLY A 91 18.79 40.48 -21.72
C GLY A 91 19.21 39.17 -22.38
N ASN A 92 18.39 38.70 -23.33
CA ASN A 92 18.90 37.96 -24.47
C ASN A 92 18.43 38.65 -25.75
N ALA A 93 19.28 39.53 -26.29
CA ALA A 93 19.15 40.08 -27.63
C ALA A 93 20.55 40.26 -28.19
N SER A 94 21.06 39.16 -28.73
CA SER A 94 22.11 39.15 -29.74
C SER A 94 21.56 39.77 -31.04
N ASP A 95 21.97 40.98 -31.39
CA ASP A 95 21.81 41.48 -32.76
C ASP A 95 22.85 42.58 -33.08
N ARG A 96 23.76 42.22 -34.01
CA ARG A 96 24.65 43.04 -34.87
C ARG A 96 25.92 43.66 -34.29
#